data_AF-A0A967LXB8-F1
#
_entry.id   AF-A0A967LXB8-F1
#
_cell.length_a   1.000
_cell.length_b   1.000
_cell.length_c   1.000
_cell.angle_alpha   90.00
_cell.angle_beta   90.00
_cell.angle_gamma   90.00
#
_symmetry.space_group_name_H-M   'P 1'
#
loop_
_entity.id
_entity.type
_entity.pdbx_description
1 polymer ?
#
loop_
_entity_poly.entity_id
_entity_poly.type
_entity_poly.pdbx_seq_one_letter_code
_entity_poly.pdbx_strand_id
1 'polypeptide(L)'
;MKGLKIIGMLVVFTLTNSIAFSEADAQEQKYWRDSVGQGYRGEYQGKYDPKTITTVKGVVETVEQMPPATGTSYGIHLELRTDSGTLSVHLGPAWFIDRQDIKIGESDTIQVKGSKITYEGKPTIIAAEVKKENTVLKLRDQNGFPVWAGRR
;
A
#
# COMPACT_ATOMS: atom_id res chain seq x y z
N MET A 1 -53.02 -6.96 -48.40
CA MET A 1 -53.87 -6.49 -47.29
C MET A 1 -54.29 -7.69 -46.44
N LYS A 2 -54.13 -7.58 -45.12
CA LYS A 2 -54.63 -8.49 -44.05
C LYS A 2 -53.88 -9.85 -44.01
N GLY A 3 -53.23 -10.29 -42.95
CA GLY A 3 -53.34 -9.99 -41.53
C GLY A 3 -53.88 -11.22 -40.78
N LEU A 4 -53.08 -11.73 -39.82
CA LEU A 4 -53.45 -12.40 -38.57
C LEU A 4 -53.10 -13.91 -38.38
N LYS A 5 -52.01 -14.15 -37.60
CA LYS A 5 -51.76 -15.01 -36.39
C LYS A 5 -52.32 -16.47 -36.35
N ILE A 6 -51.79 -17.50 -35.65
CA ILE A 6 -51.14 -17.64 -34.31
C ILE A 6 -50.44 -19.05 -34.22
N ILE A 7 -49.56 -19.25 -33.20
CA ILE A 7 -49.18 -20.49 -32.44
C ILE A 7 -48.04 -21.34 -33.05
N GLY A 8 -46.93 -21.67 -32.39
CA GLY A 8 -46.43 -21.41 -31.04
C GLY A 8 -45.30 -22.41 -30.74
N MET A 9 -44.14 -21.94 -30.26
CA MET A 9 -43.29 -22.73 -29.38
C MET A 9 -42.45 -21.79 -28.53
N LEU A 10 -42.82 -21.75 -27.27
CA LEU A 10 -42.20 -21.02 -26.19
C LEU A 10 -40.84 -21.69 -25.89
N VAL A 11 -39.72 -21.02 -26.16
CA VAL A 11 -38.44 -21.36 -25.52
C VAL A 11 -38.15 -20.23 -24.54
N VAL A 12 -38.58 -20.45 -23.29
CA VAL A 12 -38.20 -19.61 -22.16
C VAL A 12 -36.74 -19.91 -21.89
N PHE A 13 -35.85 -19.10 -22.46
CA PHE A 13 -34.46 -19.07 -22.04
C PHE A 13 -34.42 -18.24 -20.75
N THR A 14 -34.52 -18.91 -19.60
CA THR A 14 -34.30 -18.27 -18.32
C THR A 14 -32.86 -17.76 -18.27
N LEU A 15 -32.69 -16.46 -18.46
CA LEU A 15 -31.46 -15.75 -18.14
C LEU A 15 -31.35 -15.66 -16.62
N THR A 16 -30.87 -16.72 -15.98
CA THR A 16 -30.25 -16.58 -14.66
C THR A 16 -28.83 -16.10 -14.91
N ASN A 17 -28.67 -14.77 -15.01
CA ASN A 17 -27.36 -14.16 -14.93
C ASN A 17 -26.93 -14.24 -13.47
N SER A 18 -26.38 -15.39 -13.08
CA SER A 18 -25.68 -15.52 -11.80
C SER A 18 -24.43 -14.68 -11.91
N ILE A 19 -24.50 -13.43 -11.43
CA ILE A 19 -23.30 -12.68 -11.10
C ILE A 19 -22.71 -13.43 -9.92
N ALA A 20 -21.81 -14.37 -10.22
CA ALA A 20 -20.86 -14.85 -9.25
C ALA A 20 -20.04 -13.63 -8.85
N PHE A 21 -20.46 -12.96 -7.78
CA PHE A 21 -19.56 -12.08 -7.04
C PHE A 21 -18.38 -12.98 -6.66
N SER A 22 -17.27 -12.75 -7.34
CA SER A 22 -16.06 -13.52 -7.10
C SER A 22 -15.73 -13.36 -5.62
N GLU A 23 -15.39 -14.48 -4.97
CA GLU A 23 -14.90 -14.46 -3.59
C GLU A 23 -13.73 -13.48 -3.42
N ALA A 24 -13.02 -13.15 -4.51
CA ALA A 24 -12.02 -12.09 -4.58
C ALA A 24 -12.54 -10.70 -4.18
N ASP A 25 -13.75 -10.30 -4.59
CA ASP A 25 -14.32 -8.98 -4.27
C ASP A 25 -14.76 -8.91 -2.80
N ALA A 26 -15.26 -10.02 -2.27
CA ALA A 26 -15.63 -10.14 -0.86
C ALA A 26 -14.39 -10.16 0.05
N GLN A 27 -13.31 -10.80 -0.41
CA GLN A 27 -12.02 -10.82 0.27
C GLN A 27 -11.37 -9.43 0.24
N GLU A 28 -11.47 -8.72 -0.88
CA GLU A 28 -11.01 -7.33 -1.03
C GLU A 28 -11.80 -6.38 -0.12
N GLN A 29 -13.13 -6.47 -0.08
CA GLN A 29 -13.97 -5.63 0.80
C GLN A 29 -13.75 -5.92 2.29
N LYS A 30 -13.56 -7.18 2.68
CA LYS A 30 -13.22 -7.55 4.05
C LYS A 30 -11.82 -7.06 4.44
N TYR A 31 -10.85 -7.21 3.53
CA TYR A 31 -9.49 -6.68 3.68
C TYR A 31 -9.50 -5.14 3.83
N TRP A 32 -10.37 -4.45 3.09
CA TRP A 32 -10.64 -3.03 3.23
C TRP A 32 -11.14 -2.65 4.62
N ARG A 33 -12.16 -3.35 5.14
CA ARG A 33 -12.80 -2.97 6.41
C ARG A 33 -11.88 -3.16 7.62
N ASP A 34 -11.03 -4.17 7.60
CA ASP A 34 -10.16 -4.52 8.74
C ASP A 34 -8.83 -3.70 8.75
N SER A 35 -8.37 -3.20 7.59
CA SER A 35 -7.13 -2.41 7.45
C SER A 35 -7.26 -0.95 7.89
N VAL A 36 -8.47 -0.39 7.83
CA VAL A 36 -8.78 1.02 8.11
C VAL A 36 -8.68 1.36 9.61
N GLY A 37 -8.86 0.38 10.50
CA GLY A 37 -8.84 0.58 11.95
C GLY A 37 -7.46 0.65 12.61
N GLN A 38 -6.39 0.23 11.94
CA GLN A 38 -5.12 -0.11 12.61
C GLN A 38 -4.01 0.95 12.49
N GLY A 39 -4.24 2.03 11.75
CA GLY A 39 -3.28 3.14 11.60
C GLY A 39 -3.00 3.93 12.88
N TYR A 40 -3.72 3.65 13.98
CA TYR A 40 -3.70 4.50 15.17
C TYR A 40 -2.60 4.15 16.19
N ARG A 41 -2.06 2.93 16.18
CA ARG A 41 -1.03 2.44 17.13
C ARG A 41 -0.13 1.32 16.58
N GLY A 42 0.18 1.36 15.28
CA GLY A 42 1.06 0.37 14.68
C GLY A 42 2.48 0.43 15.26
N GLU A 43 3.20 -0.69 15.17
CA GLU A 43 4.59 -0.93 15.60
C GLU A 43 5.59 0.21 15.33
N TYR A 44 5.32 1.04 14.32
CA TYR A 44 6.11 2.20 13.93
C TYR A 44 5.98 3.43 14.83
N GLN A 45 4.81 3.71 15.43
CA GLN A 45 4.62 4.93 16.22
C GLN A 45 5.52 4.97 17.46
N GLY A 46 5.78 3.82 18.09
CA GLY A 46 6.69 3.74 19.23
C GLY A 46 8.17 3.79 18.85
N LYS A 47 8.51 3.61 17.56
CA LYS A 47 9.89 3.53 17.08
C LYS A 47 10.32 4.77 16.29
N TYR A 48 9.40 5.58 15.79
CA TYR A 48 9.74 6.82 15.08
C TYR A 48 10.30 7.85 16.07
N ASP A 49 11.51 8.33 15.82
CA ASP A 49 12.17 9.36 16.62
C ASP A 49 12.45 10.59 15.74
N PRO A 50 11.79 11.73 15.97
CA PRO A 50 12.07 12.97 15.25
C PRO A 50 13.54 13.43 15.33
N LYS A 51 14.28 13.02 16.37
CA LYS A 51 15.69 13.37 16.54
C LYS A 51 16.63 12.58 15.63
N THR A 52 16.17 11.47 15.06
CA THR A 52 16.95 10.65 14.13
C THR A 52 16.53 10.83 12.68
N ILE A 53 15.72 11.86 12.39
CA ILE A 53 15.32 12.19 11.03
C ILE A 53 16.57 12.50 10.20
N THR A 54 16.72 11.75 9.11
CA THR A 54 17.78 11.95 8.13
C THR A 54 17.20 11.91 6.73
N THR A 55 17.98 12.36 5.76
CA THR A 55 17.67 12.26 4.34
C THR A 55 18.77 11.46 3.66
N VAL A 56 18.38 10.39 2.97
CA VAL A 56 19.27 9.54 2.20
C VAL A 56 18.83 9.51 0.74
N LYS A 57 19.80 9.37 -0.17
CA LYS A 57 19.55 9.14 -1.58
C LYS A 57 20.15 7.79 -1.95
N GLY A 58 19.46 7.04 -2.80
CA GLY A 58 19.91 5.72 -3.20
C GLY A 58 19.12 5.16 -4.37
N VAL A 59 19.48 3.93 -4.74
CA VAL A 59 18.81 3.14 -5.77
C VAL A 59 18.05 2.01 -5.09
N VAL A 60 16.77 1.84 -5.45
CA VAL A 60 15.95 0.74 -4.95
C VAL A 60 16.47 -0.57 -5.55
N GLU A 61 16.92 -1.49 -4.70
CA GLU A 61 17.35 -2.82 -5.13
C GLU A 61 16.16 -3.76 -5.23
N THR A 62 15.30 -3.78 -4.21
CA THR A 62 14.11 -4.63 -4.15
C THR A 62 12.92 -3.88 -3.56
N VAL A 63 11.72 -4.31 -3.94
CA VAL A 63 10.45 -3.91 -3.32
C VAL A 63 9.80 -5.14 -2.74
N GLU A 64 9.63 -5.17 -1.42
CA GLU A 64 9.15 -6.34 -0.69
C GLU A 64 7.80 -6.08 -0.04
N GLN A 65 6.90 -7.07 -0.14
CA GLN A 65 5.66 -7.11 0.62
C GLN A 65 5.90 -7.90 1.90
N MET A 66 5.95 -7.19 3.02
CA MET A 66 6.12 -7.80 4.32
C MET A 66 4.75 -8.21 4.88
N PRO A 67 4.61 -9.45 5.39
CA PRO A 67 3.39 -9.87 6.07
C PRO A 67 3.00 -8.88 7.16
N PRO A 68 1.69 -8.67 7.39
CA PRO A 68 1.23 -7.81 8.47
C PRO A 68 1.78 -8.28 9.82
N ALA A 69 2.49 -7.40 10.53
CA ALA A 69 2.81 -7.62 11.94
C ALA A 69 1.52 -7.62 12.81
N THR A 70 0.54 -6.81 12.39
CA THR A 70 -0.83 -6.78 12.93
C THR A 70 -1.81 -6.46 11.80
N GLY A 71 -3.00 -7.05 11.84
CA GLY A 71 -4.04 -6.83 10.83
C GLY A 71 -3.93 -7.69 9.58
N THR A 72 -4.55 -7.24 8.51
CA THR A 72 -4.65 -7.99 7.25
C THR A 72 -3.77 -7.43 6.14
N SER A 73 -3.31 -6.17 6.22
CA SER A 73 -2.56 -5.55 5.13
C SER A 73 -1.05 -5.72 5.21
N TYR A 74 -0.46 -6.18 4.09
CA TYR A 74 0.99 -6.19 3.88
C TYR A 74 1.59 -4.78 4.02
N GLY A 75 2.83 -4.71 4.49
CA GLY A 75 3.68 -3.52 4.46
C GLY A 75 4.59 -3.50 3.23
N ILE A 76 4.83 -2.33 2.65
CA ILE A 76 5.80 -2.16 1.56
C ILE A 76 7.13 -1.68 2.13
N HIS A 77 8.16 -2.51 1.96
CA HIS A 77 9.53 -2.25 2.37
C HIS A 77 10.42 -2.19 1.13
N LEU A 78 11.46 -1.36 1.16
CA LEU A 78 12.46 -1.26 0.11
C LEU A 78 13.83 -1.62 0.68
N GLU A 79 14.64 -2.35 -0.07
CA GLU A 79 16.08 -2.35 0.15
C GLU A 79 16.70 -1.24 -0.71
N LEU A 80 17.24 -0.21 -0.05
CA LEU A 80 17.78 0.98 -0.69
C LEU A 80 19.31 0.94 -0.63
N ARG A 81 19.96 0.79 -1.79
CA ARG A 81 21.41 0.90 -1.89
C ARG A 81 21.83 2.37 -1.87
N THR A 82 22.63 2.72 -0.88
CA THR A 82 23.26 4.03 -0.73
C THR A 82 24.78 3.91 -0.81
N ASP A 83 25.48 5.04 -0.88
CA ASP A 83 26.95 5.07 -0.84
C ASP A 83 27.53 4.47 0.46
N SER A 84 26.73 4.43 1.52
CA SER A 84 27.13 3.89 2.84
C SER A 84 26.71 2.43 3.06
N GLY A 85 26.13 1.78 2.05
CA GLY A 85 25.58 0.43 2.13
C GLY A 85 24.07 0.38 1.91
N THR A 86 23.49 -0.81 2.04
CA THR A 86 22.05 -1.05 1.85
C THR A 86 21.29 -0.80 3.16
N LEU A 87 20.15 -0.12 3.05
CA LEU A 87 19.26 0.22 4.16
C LEU A 87 17.85 -0.26 3.86
N SER A 88 17.19 -0.87 4.85
CA SER A 88 15.77 -1.17 4.73
C SER A 88 14.95 0.10 4.93
N VAL A 89 13.95 0.34 4.09
CA VAL A 89 13.09 1.53 4.13
C VAL A 89 11.63 1.11 4.19
N HIS A 90 10.96 1.45 5.30
CA HIS A 90 9.59 1.03 5.54
C HIS A 90 8.64 2.17 5.13
N LEU A 91 7.85 1.95 4.07
CA LEU A 91 6.99 2.98 3.51
C LEU A 91 5.63 3.07 4.20
N GLY A 92 5.02 1.92 4.47
CA GLY A 92 3.65 1.85 4.99
C GLY A 92 2.87 0.71 4.37
N PRO A 93 1.54 0.67 4.57
CA PRO A 93 0.72 -0.43 4.10
C PRO A 93 0.53 -0.40 2.57
N ALA A 94 0.52 -1.57 1.95
CA ALA A 94 0.35 -1.76 0.50
C ALA A 94 -0.86 -1.01 -0.04
N TRP A 95 -2.02 -1.11 0.63
CA TRP A 95 -3.24 -0.43 0.20
C TRP A 95 -3.08 1.08 0.05
N PHE A 96 -2.21 1.70 0.85
CA PHE A 96 -1.96 3.14 0.76
C PHE A 96 -1.01 3.43 -0.38
N ILE A 97 0.10 2.69 -0.47
CA ILE A 97 1.14 2.87 -1.48
C ILE A 97 0.61 2.64 -2.91
N ASP A 98 -0.20 1.60 -3.11
CA ASP A 98 -0.71 1.23 -4.43
C ASP A 98 -1.64 2.30 -5.03
N ARG A 99 -2.27 3.10 -4.17
CA ARG A 99 -3.19 4.19 -4.56
C ARG A 99 -2.49 5.51 -4.88
N GLN A 100 -1.17 5.57 -4.72
CA GLN A 100 -0.42 6.77 -5.04
C GLN A 100 -0.06 6.78 -6.52
N ASP A 101 -0.03 7.96 -7.13
CA ASP A 101 0.35 8.14 -8.54
C ASP A 101 1.83 7.81 -8.76
N ILE A 102 2.67 8.09 -7.75
CA ILE A 102 4.08 7.71 -7.74
C ILE A 102 4.24 6.19 -7.61
N LYS A 103 4.81 5.58 -8.64
CA LYS A 103 5.21 4.16 -8.63
C LYS A 103 6.70 4.07 -8.35
N ILE A 104 7.06 3.34 -7.30
CA ILE A 104 8.43 3.05 -6.90
C ILE A 104 8.67 1.58 -7.23
N GLY A 105 9.71 1.31 -8.02
CA GLY A 105 10.13 -0.02 -8.43
C GLY A 105 11.64 -0.18 -8.29
N GLU A 106 12.10 -1.38 -8.60
CA GLU A 106 13.54 -1.69 -8.65
C GLU A 106 14.27 -0.79 -9.65
N SER A 107 15.52 -0.49 -9.37
CA SER A 107 16.39 0.42 -10.12
C SER A 107 16.00 1.90 -10.10
N ASP A 108 14.89 2.29 -9.44
CA ASP A 108 14.55 3.69 -9.26
C ASP A 108 15.56 4.40 -8.36
N THR A 109 15.97 5.60 -8.75
CA THR A 109 16.72 6.50 -7.87
C THR A 109 15.73 7.36 -7.07
N ILE A 110 15.76 7.22 -5.75
CA ILE A 110 14.87 7.95 -4.86
C ILE A 110 15.66 8.68 -3.77
N GLN A 111 15.03 9.71 -3.22
CA GLN A 111 15.47 10.36 -2.00
C GLN A 111 14.43 10.12 -0.91
N VAL A 112 14.86 9.58 0.22
CA VAL A 112 14.00 9.23 1.35
C VAL A 112 14.36 10.14 2.52
N LYS A 113 13.35 10.77 3.10
CA LYS A 113 13.45 11.47 4.39
C LYS A 113 12.65 10.71 5.42
N GLY A 114 13.26 10.40 6.57
CA GLY A 114 12.62 9.60 7.60
C GLY A 114 13.48 9.38 8.84
N SER A 115 12.89 8.74 9.84
CA SER A 115 13.54 8.42 11.12
C SER A 115 14.46 7.21 10.94
N LYS A 116 15.76 7.36 11.18
CA LYS A 116 16.72 6.25 11.16
C LYS A 116 16.71 5.51 12.50
N ILE A 117 16.50 4.22 12.45
CA ILE A 117 16.37 3.34 13.63
C ILE A 117 17.12 2.03 13.40
N THR A 118 17.23 1.24 14.47
CA THR A 118 17.57 -0.17 14.37
C THR A 118 16.30 -1.00 14.53
N TYR A 119 15.98 -1.81 13.53
CA TYR A 119 14.82 -2.71 13.53
C TYR A 119 15.33 -4.14 13.30
N GLU A 120 15.03 -5.05 14.22
CA GLU A 120 15.51 -6.46 14.17
C GLU A 120 17.03 -6.60 13.94
N GLY A 121 17.82 -5.70 14.54
CA GLY A 121 19.28 -5.68 14.41
C GLY A 121 19.81 -5.08 13.10
N LYS A 122 18.93 -4.62 12.20
CA LYS A 122 19.29 -4.00 10.92
C LYS A 122 19.04 -2.48 10.92
N PRO A 123 19.90 -1.69 10.26
CA PRO A 123 19.65 -0.26 10.07
C PRO A 123 18.46 -0.05 9.14
N THR A 124 17.47 0.71 9.62
CA THR A 124 16.18 0.88 8.95
C THR A 124 15.76 2.35 8.97
N ILE A 125 15.09 2.81 7.92
CA ILE A 125 14.44 4.12 7.88
C ILE A 125 12.92 3.94 7.86
N ILE A 126 12.24 4.51 8.85
CA ILE A 126 10.80 4.71 8.79
C ILE A 126 10.55 5.96 7.94
N ALA A 127 10.07 5.77 6.71
CA ALA A 127 9.93 6.87 5.76
C ALA A 127 8.81 7.83 6.19
N ALA A 128 9.12 9.13 6.12
CA ALA A 128 8.15 10.22 6.26
C ALA A 128 7.82 10.83 4.90
N GLU A 129 8.81 10.95 4.02
CA GLU A 129 8.66 11.42 2.64
C GLU A 129 9.58 10.62 1.71
N VAL A 130 9.08 10.30 0.52
CA VAL A 130 9.86 9.73 -0.57
C VAL A 130 9.73 10.61 -1.79
N LYS A 131 10.85 11.03 -2.35
CA LYS A 131 10.92 11.81 -3.59
C LYS A 131 11.49 10.94 -4.70
N LYS A 132 10.77 10.84 -5.81
CA LYS A 132 11.23 10.28 -7.09
C LYS A 132 11.06 11.36 -8.14
N GLU A 133 12.15 11.73 -8.80
CA GLU A 133 12.16 12.80 -9.81
C GLU A 133 11.55 14.12 -9.25
N ASN A 134 10.42 14.55 -9.80
CA ASN A 134 9.71 15.77 -9.41
C ASN A 134 8.51 15.50 -8.48
N THR A 135 8.25 14.24 -8.14
CA THR A 135 7.09 13.83 -7.35
C THR A 135 7.50 13.50 -5.93
N VAL A 136 6.75 14.01 -4.95
CA VAL A 136 6.97 13.75 -3.52
C VAL A 136 5.78 13.00 -2.96
N LEU A 137 6.03 11.79 -2.47
CA LEU A 137 5.10 11.00 -1.68
C LEU A 137 5.27 11.35 -0.20
N LYS A 138 4.23 11.91 0.41
CA LYS A 138 4.19 12.15 1.85
C LYS A 138 3.50 10.98 2.57
N LEU A 139 4.21 10.39 3.52
CA LEU A 139 3.78 9.21 4.27
C LEU A 139 3.45 9.54 5.73
N ARG A 140 4.21 10.46 6.34
CA ARG A 140 4.06 10.83 7.76
C ARG A 140 4.18 12.33 7.97
N ASP A 141 3.64 12.80 9.08
CA ASP A 141 3.89 14.15 9.58
C ASP A 141 5.23 14.24 10.34
N GLN A 142 5.51 15.42 10.89
CA GLN A 142 6.74 15.72 11.63
C GLN A 142 6.89 14.92 12.93
N ASN A 143 5.78 14.42 13.48
CA ASN A 143 5.73 13.63 14.71
C ASN A 143 5.69 12.12 14.40
N GLY A 144 5.79 11.72 13.13
CA GLY A 144 5.73 10.32 12.71
C GLY A 144 4.31 9.77 12.57
N PHE A 145 3.26 10.59 12.72
CA PHE A 145 1.90 10.12 12.51
C PHE A 145 1.68 9.82 11.03
N PRO A 146 1.19 8.61 10.68
CA PRO A 146 0.92 8.28 9.30
C PRO A 146 -0.22 9.13 8.74
N VAL A 147 -0.11 9.60 7.49
CA VAL A 147 -1.18 10.36 6.84
C VAL A 147 -2.43 9.52 6.56
N TRP A 148 -2.30 8.20 6.62
CA TRP A 148 -3.42 7.26 6.55
C TRP A 148 -4.11 7.01 7.89
N ALA A 149 -3.53 7.46 9.02
CA ALA A 149 -4.19 7.36 10.31
C ALA A 149 -5.36 8.35 10.35
N GLY A 150 -6.59 7.83 10.32
CA GLY A 150 -7.79 8.65 10.51
C GLY A 150 -8.74 8.77 9.31
N ARG A 151 -8.52 8.05 8.20
CA ARG A 151 -9.63 7.82 7.25
C ARG A 151 -10.63 6.88 7.92
N ARG A 152 -11.84 7.37 8.17
CA ARG A 152 -13.03 6.58 8.53
C ARG A 152 -13.97 6.59 7.34
#